data_AF-A0A6G1G463-F1
#
_entry.id   AF-A0A6G1G463-F1
#
_cell.length_a   1.000
_cell.length_b   1.000
_cell.length_c   1.000
_cell.angle_alpha   90.00
_cell.angle_beta   90.00
_cell.angle_gamma   90.00
#
_symmetry.space_group_name_H-M   'P 1'
#
loop_
_entity.id
_entity.type
_entity.pdbx_description
1 polymer ?
#
loop_
_entity_poly.entity_id
_entity_poly.type
_entity_poly.pdbx_seq_one_letter_code
_entity_poly.pdbx_strand_id
1 'polypeptide(L)'
;MIPPFETTFAVPLRCDECIKHVSSSLHKLPGIHSVAADLPSQLVSVTGTAAPSAIVSAIQSTGRDAILRGSGRENSAAVCILETHADVPNQVRGLARMVQVTSDLTLIDLSLRGLAPGKYWATVREGGDISRGTASTGGVWEAGKQASGEGRGVLGTVEVDEAGIGSTFLDRRMQVWEVIGRSVVVSQEREGFAAEDADTLVGVVARSAGVWENEKTVCSCSGKTVWEERTEAVGRGVL
;
A
#
# COMPACT_ATOMS: atom_id res chain seq x y z
N MET A 1 -22.10 -5.30 7.54
CA MET A 1 -21.39 -4.67 8.68
C MET A 1 -19.96 -5.20 8.65
N ILE A 2 -18.95 -4.33 8.59
CA ILE A 2 -17.55 -4.78 8.60
C ILE A 2 -17.23 -5.22 10.03
N PRO A 3 -16.79 -6.46 10.26
CA PRO A 3 -16.41 -6.89 11.60
C PRO A 3 -15.19 -6.08 12.07
N PRO A 4 -15.04 -5.81 13.38
CA PRO A 4 -13.87 -5.12 13.89
C PRO A 4 -12.60 -5.89 13.53
N PHE A 5 -11.58 -5.15 13.11
CA PHE A 5 -10.27 -5.70 12.75
C PHE A 5 -9.18 -4.90 13.45
N GLU A 6 -8.01 -5.53 13.59
CA GLU A 6 -6.81 -4.87 14.08
C GLU A 6 -5.94 -4.43 12.90
N THR A 7 -5.40 -3.23 12.99
CA THR A 7 -4.39 -2.70 12.07
C THR A 7 -3.25 -2.10 12.86
N THR A 8 -2.02 -2.40 12.49
CA THR A 8 -0.83 -1.88 13.17
C THR A 8 -0.11 -0.91 12.25
N PHE A 9 0.28 0.23 12.82
CA PHE A 9 1.01 1.29 12.13
C PHE A 9 2.35 1.53 12.82
N ALA A 10 3.41 1.69 12.04
CA ALA A 10 4.66 2.26 12.55
C ALA A 10 4.53 3.79 12.55
N VAL A 11 4.73 4.39 13.72
CA VAL A 11 4.57 5.82 13.97
C VAL A 11 5.79 6.30 14.76
N PRO A 12 6.48 7.37 14.35
CA PRO A 12 7.63 7.87 15.08
C PRO A 12 7.19 8.50 16.42
N LEU A 13 7.24 7.69 17.48
CA LEU A 13 6.92 8.07 18.85
C LEU A 13 8.22 8.38 19.61
N ARG A 14 8.20 9.47 20.41
CA ARG A 14 9.36 9.92 21.20
C ARG A 14 9.12 9.96 22.71
N CYS A 15 7.86 9.98 23.15
CA CYS A 15 7.48 10.03 24.56
C CYS A 15 6.01 9.63 24.75
N ASP A 16 5.59 9.46 26.00
CA ASP A 16 4.19 9.16 26.35
C ASP A 16 3.21 10.25 25.92
N GLU A 17 3.65 11.51 25.88
CA GLU A 17 2.81 12.61 25.41
C GLU A 17 2.53 12.51 23.90
N CYS A 18 3.51 12.00 23.12
CA CYS A 18 3.26 11.67 21.71
C CYS A 18 2.19 10.59 21.57
N ILE A 19 2.21 9.58 22.44
CA ILE A 19 1.21 8.51 22.45
C ILE A 19 -0.16 9.09 22.75
N LYS A 20 -0.30 9.89 23.81
CA LYS A 20 -1.59 10.51 24.15
C LYS A 20 -2.14 11.37 23.02
N HIS A 21 -1.28 12.15 22.35
CA HIS A 21 -1.71 13.01 21.25
C HIS A 21 -2.21 12.19 20.04
N VAL A 22 -1.50 11.12 19.67
CA VAL A 22 -1.91 10.18 18.61
C VAL A 22 -3.21 9.46 18.99
N SER A 23 -3.28 8.85 20.18
CA SER A 23 -4.48 8.15 20.65
C SER A 23 -5.69 9.07 20.74
N SER A 24 -5.52 10.31 21.19
CA SER A 24 -6.60 11.30 21.24
C SER A 24 -7.10 11.71 19.85
N SER A 25 -6.21 11.77 18.86
CA SER A 25 -6.60 12.00 17.47
C SER A 25 -7.40 10.82 16.92
N LEU A 26 -6.95 9.60 17.19
CA LEU A 26 -7.59 8.37 16.73
C LEU A 26 -8.96 8.14 17.36
N HIS A 27 -9.13 8.36 18.66
CA HIS A 27 -10.43 8.20 19.34
C HIS A 27 -11.53 9.16 18.85
N LYS A 28 -11.18 10.23 18.10
CA LYS A 28 -12.17 11.10 17.45
C LYS A 28 -12.80 10.45 16.21
N LEU A 29 -12.16 9.42 15.65
CA LEU A 29 -12.67 8.73 14.48
C LEU A 29 -13.81 7.79 14.88
N PRO A 30 -14.94 7.80 14.14
CA PRO A 30 -16.02 6.86 14.37
C PRO A 30 -15.55 5.42 14.07
N GLY A 31 -15.99 4.47 14.90
CA GLY A 31 -15.68 3.05 14.72
C GLY A 31 -14.36 2.59 15.35
N ILE A 32 -13.61 3.46 16.04
CA ILE A 32 -12.47 3.05 16.86
C ILE A 32 -12.95 2.44 18.17
N HIS A 33 -12.51 1.21 18.46
CA HIS A 33 -12.85 0.51 19.70
C HIS A 33 -11.71 0.60 20.71
N SER A 34 -10.47 0.38 20.27
CA SER A 34 -9.29 0.50 21.13
C SER A 34 -8.06 0.94 20.33
N VAL A 35 -7.16 1.65 21.02
CA VAL A 35 -5.85 2.04 20.52
C VAL A 35 -4.81 1.57 21.54
N ALA A 36 -3.84 0.79 21.08
CA ALA A 36 -2.68 0.38 21.87
C ALA A 36 -1.43 0.96 21.19
N ALA A 37 -0.57 1.63 21.96
CA ALA A 37 0.68 2.16 21.45
C ALA A 37 1.84 1.59 22.26
N ASP A 38 2.90 1.20 21.55
CA ASP A 38 4.12 0.69 22.12
C ASP A 38 5.28 1.62 21.75
N LEU A 39 5.79 2.35 22.75
CA LEU A 39 6.89 3.31 22.55
C LEU A 39 8.20 2.62 22.11
N PRO A 40 8.63 1.49 22.71
CA PRO A 40 9.86 0.82 22.31
C PRO A 40 9.88 0.36 20.85
N SER A 41 8.80 -0.24 20.37
CA SER A 41 8.70 -0.71 18.97
C SER A 41 8.21 0.37 18.01
N GLN A 42 7.80 1.54 18.51
CA GLN A 42 7.23 2.64 17.71
C GLN A 42 5.98 2.20 16.92
N LEU A 43 5.15 1.35 17.53
CA LEU A 43 3.95 0.80 16.90
C LEU A 43 2.68 1.34 17.55
N VAL A 44 1.66 1.53 16.74
CA VAL A 44 0.29 1.87 17.16
C VAL A 44 -0.65 0.84 16.54
N SER A 45 -1.21 -0.03 17.37
CA SER A 45 -2.28 -0.97 17.01
C SER A 45 -3.63 -0.32 17.24
N VAL A 46 -4.48 -0.38 16.23
CA VAL A 46 -5.83 0.19 16.24
C VAL A 46 -6.82 -0.92 15.93
N THR A 47 -7.77 -1.13 16.84
CA THR A 47 -8.86 -2.08 16.67
C THR A 47 -10.16 -1.34 16.48
N GLY A 48 -10.89 -1.67 15.42
CA GLY A 48 -12.16 -1.02 15.11
C GLY A 48 -12.69 -1.35 13.73
N THR A 49 -13.60 -0.52 13.26
CA THR A 49 -14.20 -0.57 11.93
C THR A 49 -13.83 0.65 11.08
N ALA A 50 -13.04 1.58 11.63
CA ALA A 50 -12.57 2.75 10.92
C ALA A 50 -11.65 2.36 9.76
N ALA A 51 -11.78 3.08 8.63
CA ALA A 51 -10.91 2.87 7.49
C ALA A 51 -9.44 3.22 7.85
N PRO A 52 -8.46 2.37 7.52
CA PRO A 52 -7.04 2.65 7.74
C PRO A 52 -6.57 3.98 7.13
N SER A 53 -7.15 4.39 6.00
CA SER A 53 -6.88 5.70 5.39
C SER A 53 -7.25 6.86 6.31
N ALA A 54 -8.39 6.76 7.00
CA ALA A 54 -8.81 7.72 8.01
C ALA A 54 -7.89 7.66 9.24
N ILE A 55 -7.45 6.46 9.65
CA ILE A 55 -6.49 6.26 10.74
C ILE A 55 -5.15 6.93 10.41
N VAL A 56 -4.59 6.69 9.21
CA VAL A 56 -3.36 7.32 8.71
C VAL A 56 -3.50 8.84 8.69
N SER A 57 -4.59 9.36 8.12
CA SER A 57 -4.86 10.80 8.08
C SER A 57 -4.94 11.42 9.48
N ALA A 58 -5.56 10.70 10.44
CA ALA A 58 -5.64 11.15 11.82
C ALA A 58 -4.30 11.09 12.57
N ILE A 59 -3.41 10.18 12.22
CA ILE A 59 -2.04 10.17 12.76
C ILE A 59 -1.23 11.31 12.13
N GLN A 60 -1.34 11.51 10.81
CA GLN A 60 -0.67 12.57 10.07
C GLN A 60 -1.07 13.97 10.51
N SER A 61 -2.34 14.18 10.89
CA SER A 61 -2.80 15.46 11.45
C SER A 61 -2.11 15.82 12.77
N THR A 62 -1.46 14.86 13.43
CA THR A 62 -0.62 15.11 14.62
C THR A 62 0.81 15.56 14.30
N GLY A 63 1.15 15.69 13.00
CA GLY A 63 2.50 15.97 12.52
C GLY A 63 3.43 14.75 12.49
N ARG A 64 2.88 13.53 12.48
CA ARG A 64 3.64 12.28 12.50
C ARG A 64 3.31 11.44 11.27
N ASP A 65 4.32 10.80 10.71
CA ASP A 65 4.09 9.83 9.64
C ASP A 65 3.44 8.54 10.19
N ALA A 66 2.72 7.82 9.34
CA ALA A 66 2.07 6.56 9.70
C ALA A 66 2.21 5.54 8.58
N ILE A 67 2.85 4.42 8.87
CA ILE A 67 3.10 3.36 7.90
C ILE A 67 2.30 2.13 8.30
N LEU A 68 1.38 1.69 7.44
CA LEU A 68 0.65 0.44 7.66
C LEU A 68 1.63 -0.74 7.66
N ARG A 69 1.68 -1.49 8.76
CA ARG A 69 2.54 -2.68 8.93
C ARG A 69 1.79 -4.00 8.75
N GLY A 70 0.46 -3.99 8.87
CA GLY A 70 -0.37 -5.18 8.67
C GLY A 70 -1.53 -5.28 9.67
N SER A 71 -2.08 -6.50 9.82
CA SER A 71 -3.28 -6.82 10.62
C SER A 71 -3.07 -7.88 11.70
N GLY A 72 -1.82 -8.23 12.01
CA GLY A 72 -1.48 -9.23 13.05
C GLY A 72 -1.78 -10.69 12.69
N ARG A 73 -2.21 -10.99 11.46
CA ARG A 73 -2.49 -12.36 10.97
C ARG A 73 -1.38 -12.87 10.04
N GLU A 74 -1.12 -14.17 10.08
CA GLU A 74 -0.16 -14.79 9.18
C GLU A 74 -0.63 -14.80 7.72
N ASN A 75 0.30 -14.69 6.77
CA ASN A 75 0.03 -14.68 5.32
C ASN A 75 -1.03 -13.64 4.86
N SER A 76 -1.22 -12.59 5.65
CA SER A 76 -2.24 -11.56 5.39
C SER A 76 -1.70 -10.35 4.63
N ALA A 77 -0.40 -10.32 4.32
CA ALA A 77 0.24 -9.17 3.71
C ALA A 77 0.89 -9.52 2.36
N ALA A 78 0.82 -8.58 1.43
CA ALA A 78 1.55 -8.62 0.17
C ALA A 78 2.09 -7.24 -0.18
N VAL A 79 3.10 -7.22 -1.03
CA VAL A 79 3.70 -5.99 -1.53
C VAL A 79 3.92 -6.12 -3.02
N CYS A 80 3.72 -5.03 -3.74
CA CYS A 80 4.01 -4.93 -5.15
C CYS A 80 4.80 -3.65 -5.38
N ILE A 81 6.06 -3.82 -5.79
CA ILE A 81 6.93 -2.71 -6.20
C ILE A 81 6.59 -2.44 -7.66
N LEU A 82 6.20 -1.20 -7.96
CA LEU A 82 5.75 -0.80 -9.29
C LEU A 82 6.90 -0.10 -10.01
N GLU A 83 7.30 -0.68 -11.14
CA GLU A 83 8.37 -0.17 -11.97
C GLU A 83 7.90 0.05 -13.41
N THR A 84 8.49 1.04 -14.08
CA THR A 84 8.36 1.19 -15.53
C THR A 84 9.48 0.44 -16.22
N HIS A 85 9.15 -0.17 -17.36
CA HIS A 85 10.12 -0.83 -18.24
C HIS A 85 10.68 0.13 -19.30
N ALA A 86 10.28 1.40 -19.29
CA ALA A 86 10.87 2.43 -20.13
C ALA A 86 12.32 2.73 -19.70
N ASP A 87 13.13 3.22 -20.64
CA ASP A 87 14.51 3.64 -20.37
C ASP A 87 14.53 4.99 -19.64
N VAL A 88 14.30 4.95 -18.33
CA VAL A 88 14.33 6.13 -17.44
C VAL A 88 15.31 5.92 -16.27
N PRO A 89 15.93 6.98 -15.74
CA PRO A 89 16.95 6.85 -14.69
C PRO A 89 16.50 6.14 -13.41
N ASN A 90 15.22 6.28 -13.04
CA ASN A 90 14.61 5.63 -11.89
C ASN A 90 13.39 4.83 -12.36
N GLN A 91 13.53 3.51 -12.45
CA GLN A 91 12.46 2.63 -12.93
C GLN A 91 11.38 2.41 -11.86
N VAL A 92 11.77 2.31 -10.58
CA VAL A 92 10.81 2.17 -9.48
C VAL A 92 10.12 3.50 -9.20
N ARG A 93 8.81 3.54 -9.41
CA ARG A 93 7.98 4.74 -9.31
C ARG A 93 6.70 4.55 -8.52
N GLY A 94 6.51 3.38 -7.91
CA GLY A 94 5.39 3.18 -7.00
C GLY A 94 5.54 1.98 -6.10
N LEU A 95 4.65 1.93 -5.12
CA LEU A 95 4.55 0.87 -4.14
C LEU A 95 3.08 0.64 -3.80
N ALA A 96 2.62 -0.60 -3.95
CA ALA A 96 1.34 -1.05 -3.43
C ALA A 96 1.56 -2.01 -2.26
N ARG A 97 1.09 -1.65 -1.07
CA ARG A 97 1.10 -2.53 0.10
C ARG A 97 -0.31 -3.05 0.34
N MET A 98 -0.46 -4.35 0.38
CA MET A 98 -1.73 -5.03 0.58
C MET A 98 -1.79 -5.66 1.96
N VAL A 99 -2.86 -5.41 2.70
CA VAL A 99 -3.09 -5.98 4.03
C VAL A 99 -4.53 -6.48 4.12
N GLN A 100 -4.67 -7.78 4.25
CA GLN A 100 -5.94 -8.44 4.51
C GLN A 100 -6.32 -8.28 5.98
N VAL A 101 -7.43 -7.59 6.25
CA VAL A 101 -7.91 -7.30 7.61
C VAL A 101 -9.07 -8.19 8.05
N THR A 102 -9.81 -8.75 7.09
CA THR A 102 -10.85 -9.77 7.34
C THR A 102 -10.67 -10.95 6.38
N SER A 103 -11.49 -12.00 6.50
CA SER A 103 -11.47 -13.11 5.54
C SER A 103 -11.80 -12.71 4.10
N ASP A 104 -12.39 -11.53 3.90
CA ASP A 104 -12.90 -11.08 2.60
C ASP A 104 -12.51 -9.64 2.25
N LEU A 105 -11.78 -8.93 3.10
CA LEU A 105 -11.41 -7.52 2.91
C LEU A 105 -9.91 -7.34 2.96
N THR A 106 -9.36 -6.83 1.86
CA THR A 106 -7.96 -6.42 1.72
C THR A 106 -7.89 -4.91 1.48
N LEU A 107 -6.97 -4.28 2.19
CA LEU A 107 -6.66 -2.87 2.08
C LEU A 107 -5.39 -2.72 1.25
N ILE A 108 -5.35 -1.70 0.42
CA ILE A 108 -4.24 -1.45 -0.50
C ILE A 108 -3.81 0.00 -0.32
N ASP A 109 -2.62 0.21 0.24
CA ASP A 109 -1.92 1.48 0.29
C ASP A 109 -1.11 1.61 -1.01
N LEU A 110 -1.57 2.45 -1.92
CA LEU A 110 -0.93 2.69 -3.22
C LEU A 110 -0.30 4.09 -3.20
N SER A 111 1.02 4.12 -3.35
CA SER A 111 1.81 5.35 -3.47
C SER A 111 2.58 5.35 -4.77
N LEU A 112 2.54 6.46 -5.51
CA LEU A 112 3.16 6.69 -6.81
C LEU A 112 3.99 7.97 -6.77
N ARG A 113 5.09 7.99 -7.51
CA ARG A 113 5.97 9.15 -7.60
C ARG A 113 6.71 9.22 -8.93
N GLY A 114 6.87 10.44 -9.44
CA GLY A 114 7.60 10.73 -10.67
C GLY A 114 6.83 10.34 -11.92
N LEU A 115 5.50 10.39 -11.86
CA LEU A 115 4.60 10.21 -12.99
C LEU A 115 4.07 11.56 -13.48
N ALA A 116 3.59 11.62 -14.72
CA ALA A 116 2.86 12.79 -15.20
C ALA A 116 1.59 13.04 -14.38
N PRO A 117 1.16 14.31 -14.21
CA PRO A 117 -0.09 14.63 -13.53
C PRO A 117 -1.28 14.01 -14.26
N GLY A 118 -2.21 13.43 -13.51
CA GLY A 118 -3.39 12.81 -14.10
C GLY A 118 -3.96 11.65 -13.28
N LYS A 119 -4.98 11.01 -13.87
CA LYS A 119 -5.71 9.92 -13.25
C LYS A 119 -5.20 8.57 -13.72
N TYR A 120 -4.78 7.74 -12.79
CA TYR A 120 -4.26 6.41 -13.06
C TYR A 120 -5.18 5.33 -12.52
N TRP A 121 -5.32 4.25 -13.27
CA TRP A 121 -6.05 3.03 -12.91
C TRP A 121 -5.08 1.98 -12.40
N ALA A 122 -5.36 1.41 -11.24
CA ALA A 122 -4.67 0.23 -10.73
C ALA A 122 -5.47 -1.03 -11.06
N THR A 123 -4.85 -1.98 -11.77
CA THR A 123 -5.48 -3.24 -12.17
C THR A 123 -4.59 -4.44 -11.84
N VAL A 124 -5.19 -5.50 -11.29
CA VAL A 124 -4.56 -6.82 -11.15
C VAL A 124 -4.71 -7.55 -12.47
N ARG A 125 -3.62 -8.14 -12.96
CA ARG A 125 -3.57 -8.89 -14.22
C ARG A 125 -3.59 -10.39 -13.97
N GLU A 126 -3.88 -11.15 -15.02
CA GLU A 126 -3.95 -12.61 -14.94
C GLU A 126 -2.58 -13.24 -14.62
N GLY A 127 -1.52 -12.76 -15.25
CA GLY A 127 -0.16 -13.28 -15.09
C GLY A 127 0.73 -12.39 -14.24
N GLY A 128 1.74 -13.01 -13.61
CA GLY A 128 2.86 -12.32 -12.96
C GLY A 128 4.12 -12.27 -13.82
N ASP A 129 4.01 -12.50 -15.13
CA ASP A 129 5.14 -12.40 -16.06
C ASP A 129 5.33 -10.94 -16.50
N ILE A 130 6.39 -10.31 -16.00
CA ILE A 130 6.79 -8.94 -16.36
C ILE A 130 7.99 -8.92 -17.31
N SER A 131 8.39 -10.05 -17.91
CA SER A 131 9.56 -10.13 -18.80
C SER A 131 9.50 -9.18 -20.00
N ARG A 132 8.29 -8.80 -20.43
CA ARG A 132 8.05 -7.81 -21.49
C ARG A 132 7.15 -6.68 -20.99
N GLY A 133 7.39 -6.22 -19.75
CA GLY A 133 6.60 -5.18 -19.11
C GLY A 133 5.12 -5.57 -19.02
N THR A 134 4.23 -4.64 -19.34
CA THR A 134 2.77 -4.88 -19.32
C THR A 134 2.29 -5.86 -20.38
N ALA A 135 3.01 -6.03 -21.50
CA ALA A 135 2.60 -6.88 -22.61
C ALA A 135 2.58 -8.38 -22.27
N SER A 136 3.36 -8.82 -21.28
CA SER A 136 3.39 -10.23 -20.83
C SER A 136 2.44 -10.52 -19.66
N THR A 137 1.72 -9.53 -19.15
CA THR A 137 0.88 -9.68 -17.94
C THR A 137 -0.48 -10.35 -18.18
N GLY A 138 -0.91 -10.51 -19.44
CA GLY A 138 -2.23 -11.05 -19.78
C GLY A 138 -3.36 -10.04 -19.58
N GLY A 139 -4.61 -10.51 -19.52
CA GLY A 139 -5.80 -9.68 -19.35
C GLY A 139 -5.95 -9.09 -17.93
N VAL A 140 -6.97 -8.27 -17.71
CA VAL A 140 -7.41 -7.91 -16.36
C VAL A 140 -7.93 -9.18 -15.68
N TRP A 141 -7.61 -9.36 -14.39
CA TRP A 141 -8.10 -10.50 -13.62
C TRP A 141 -9.61 -10.39 -13.35
N GLU A 142 -10.42 -11.12 -14.11
CA GLU A 142 -11.89 -11.08 -14.05
C GLU A 142 -12.51 -12.14 -13.11
N ALA A 143 -12.03 -12.25 -11.87
CA ALA A 143 -12.60 -13.20 -10.91
C ALA A 143 -13.89 -12.66 -10.26
N GLY A 144 -14.98 -12.53 -11.03
CA GLY A 144 -16.27 -12.04 -10.54
C GLY A 144 -16.36 -10.51 -10.41
N LYS A 145 -17.56 -10.01 -10.09
CA LYS A 145 -17.84 -8.56 -9.98
C LYS A 145 -17.76 -8.08 -8.54
N GLN A 146 -17.20 -6.89 -8.33
CA GLN A 146 -17.29 -6.15 -7.08
C GLN A 146 -18.71 -5.59 -6.89
N ALA A 147 -19.01 -5.12 -5.68
CA ALA A 147 -20.28 -4.43 -5.38
C ALA A 147 -20.46 -3.14 -6.21
N SER A 148 -19.37 -2.55 -6.71
CA SER A 148 -19.36 -1.42 -7.65
C SER A 148 -19.75 -1.79 -9.08
N GLY A 149 -19.90 -3.08 -9.39
CA GLY A 149 -20.18 -3.59 -10.75
C GLY A 149 -18.95 -3.78 -11.64
N GLU A 150 -17.78 -3.27 -11.23
CA GLU A 150 -16.49 -3.49 -11.91
C GLU A 150 -15.90 -4.87 -11.56
N GLY A 151 -15.05 -5.42 -12.45
CA GLY A 151 -14.36 -6.68 -12.23
C GLY A 151 -13.44 -6.65 -11.00
N ARG A 152 -13.27 -7.78 -10.31
CA ARG A 152 -12.44 -7.87 -9.10
C ARG A 152 -10.98 -7.45 -9.32
N GLY A 153 -10.47 -7.54 -10.55
CA GLY A 153 -9.16 -7.05 -10.94
C GLY A 153 -9.01 -5.53 -10.97
N VAL A 154 -10.09 -4.73 -10.98
CA VAL A 154 -9.99 -3.27 -10.92
C VAL A 154 -9.86 -2.82 -9.47
N LEU A 155 -8.65 -2.41 -9.07
CA LEU A 155 -8.36 -1.95 -7.71
C LEU A 155 -8.84 -0.52 -7.46
N GLY A 156 -9.00 0.29 -8.49
CA GLY A 156 -9.50 1.67 -8.38
C GLY A 156 -8.56 2.66 -9.03
N THR A 157 -8.63 3.92 -8.59
CA THR A 157 -7.86 5.01 -9.18
C THR A 157 -7.07 5.80 -8.16
N VAL A 158 -6.00 6.41 -8.65
CA VAL A 158 -5.16 7.35 -7.91
C VAL A 158 -4.95 8.57 -8.80
N GLU A 159 -5.09 9.74 -8.19
CA GLU A 159 -4.80 11.02 -8.83
C GLU A 159 -3.35 11.39 -8.50
N VAL A 160 -2.58 11.70 -9.54
CA VAL A 160 -1.20 12.20 -9.43
C VAL A 160 -1.24 13.71 -9.60
N ASP A 161 -0.64 14.42 -8.65
CA ASP A 161 -0.60 15.88 -8.64
C ASP A 161 0.47 16.46 -9.59
N GLU A 162 0.53 17.80 -9.66
CA GLU A 162 1.53 18.54 -10.46
C GLU A 162 2.98 18.27 -10.03
N ALA A 163 3.21 17.78 -8.81
CA ALA A 163 4.53 17.38 -8.33
C ALA A 163 4.89 15.93 -8.75
N GLY A 164 3.99 15.25 -9.45
CA GLY A 164 4.14 13.87 -9.89
C GLY A 164 3.98 12.88 -8.74
N ILE A 165 3.28 13.26 -7.66
CA ILE A 165 3.04 12.41 -6.48
C ILE A 165 1.56 12.06 -6.41
N GLY A 166 1.26 10.79 -6.18
CA GLY A 166 -0.11 10.32 -5.99
C GLY A 166 -0.16 9.26 -4.91
N SER A 167 -1.06 9.40 -3.94
CA SER A 167 -1.26 8.38 -2.91
C SER A 167 -2.74 8.15 -2.69
N THR A 168 -3.15 6.89 -2.60
CA THR A 168 -4.53 6.52 -2.31
C THR A 168 -4.58 5.24 -1.47
N PHE A 169 -5.64 5.11 -0.71
CA PHE A 169 -5.96 3.90 0.03
C PHE A 169 -7.24 3.30 -0.56
N LEU A 170 -7.17 2.03 -0.93
CA LEU A 170 -8.25 1.30 -1.58
C LEU A 170 -8.67 0.12 -0.71
N ASP A 171 -9.96 -0.07 -0.50
CA ASP A 171 -10.51 -1.26 0.13
C ASP A 171 -11.13 -2.17 -0.94
N ARG A 172 -10.77 -3.45 -0.92
CA ARG A 172 -11.20 -4.41 -1.94
C ARG A 172 -11.60 -5.74 -1.34
N ARG A 173 -12.72 -6.26 -1.84
CA ARG A 173 -13.23 -7.57 -1.44
C ARG A 173 -12.46 -8.70 -2.13
N MET A 174 -11.30 -9.02 -1.57
CA MET A 174 -10.42 -10.08 -2.03
C MET A 174 -9.53 -10.58 -0.92
N GLN A 175 -9.00 -11.78 -1.11
CA GLN A 175 -7.99 -12.39 -0.25
C GLN A 175 -6.62 -12.20 -0.87
N VAL A 176 -5.61 -11.93 -0.05
CA VAL A 176 -4.25 -11.65 -0.53
C VAL A 176 -3.65 -12.83 -1.32
N TRP A 177 -3.97 -14.07 -0.95
CA TRP A 177 -3.50 -15.24 -1.68
C TRP A 177 -4.03 -15.35 -3.11
N GLU A 178 -5.17 -14.74 -3.43
CA GLU A 178 -5.75 -14.77 -4.79
C GLU A 178 -4.91 -13.95 -5.78
N VAL A 179 -4.19 -12.94 -5.27
CA VAL A 179 -3.39 -11.99 -6.06
C VAL A 179 -1.89 -12.22 -5.97
N ILE A 180 -1.40 -12.95 -4.96
CA ILE A 180 0.02 -13.33 -4.89
C ILE A 180 0.45 -14.08 -6.16
N GLY A 181 1.59 -13.67 -6.74
CA GLY A 181 2.13 -14.24 -7.97
C GLY A 181 1.49 -13.70 -9.26
N ARG A 182 0.49 -12.83 -9.15
CA ARG A 182 -0.01 -12.02 -10.28
C ARG A 182 0.77 -10.71 -10.37
N SER A 183 0.47 -9.90 -11.37
CA SER A 183 0.99 -8.54 -11.47
C SER A 183 -0.08 -7.48 -11.23
N VAL A 184 0.35 -6.31 -10.77
CA VAL A 184 -0.45 -5.09 -10.77
C VAL A 184 0.11 -4.17 -11.86
N VAL A 185 -0.78 -3.58 -12.64
CA VAL A 185 -0.47 -2.53 -13.62
C VAL A 185 -1.15 -1.25 -13.19
N VAL A 186 -0.38 -0.15 -13.21
CA VAL A 186 -0.87 1.21 -12.97
C VAL A 186 -0.60 2.05 -14.21
N SER A 187 -1.66 2.55 -14.84
CA SER A 187 -1.57 3.34 -16.08
C SER A 187 -2.78 4.26 -16.23
N GLN A 188 -2.70 5.28 -17.07
CA GLN A 188 -3.86 6.12 -17.43
C GLN A 188 -4.87 5.32 -18.27
N GLU A 189 -4.41 4.30 -18.98
CA GLU A 189 -5.24 3.37 -19.74
C GLU A 189 -5.50 2.08 -18.95
N ARG A 190 -6.56 1.33 -19.30
CA ARG A 190 -6.90 0.05 -18.65
C ARG A 190 -6.42 -1.18 -19.43
N GLU A 191 -6.29 -1.02 -20.75
CA GLU A 191 -5.88 -2.05 -21.71
C GLU A 191 -5.16 -1.37 -22.89
N GLY A 192 -4.43 -2.13 -23.69
CA GLY A 192 -3.78 -1.59 -24.90
C GLY A 192 -2.50 -0.79 -24.63
N PHE A 193 -1.80 -1.08 -23.54
CA PHE A 193 -0.61 -0.35 -23.10
C PHE A 193 0.46 -0.25 -24.20
N ALA A 194 1.03 0.94 -24.36
CA ALA A 194 2.25 1.13 -25.14
C ALA A 194 3.44 0.42 -24.46
N ALA A 195 4.29 -0.21 -25.26
CA ALA A 195 5.37 -1.07 -24.76
C ALA A 195 6.45 -0.33 -23.93
N GLU A 196 6.60 0.98 -24.13
CA GLU A 196 7.68 1.79 -23.55
C GLU A 196 7.17 3.06 -22.86
N ASP A 197 5.94 3.03 -22.35
CA ASP A 197 5.38 4.18 -21.64
C ASP A 197 6.01 4.35 -20.25
N ALA A 198 6.64 5.51 -20.02
CA ALA A 198 7.27 5.88 -18.76
C ALA A 198 6.24 6.01 -17.62
N ASP A 199 4.99 6.32 -17.96
CA ASP A 199 3.91 6.50 -17.00
C ASP A 199 3.12 5.21 -16.73
N THR A 200 3.45 4.12 -17.44
CA THR A 200 2.87 2.81 -17.20
C THR A 200 3.79 1.98 -16.30
N LEU A 201 3.28 1.65 -15.13
CA LEU A 201 4.00 0.88 -14.12
C LEU A 201 3.45 -0.54 -14.03
N VAL A 202 4.34 -1.49 -13.78
CA VAL A 202 4.00 -2.89 -13.56
C VAL A 202 4.82 -3.44 -12.39
N GLY A 203 4.28 -4.43 -11.69
CA GLY A 203 5.01 -5.14 -10.65
C GLY A 203 4.36 -6.46 -10.30
N VAL A 204 5.15 -7.42 -9.82
CA VAL A 204 4.63 -8.69 -9.31
C VAL A 204 4.20 -8.53 -7.85
N VAL A 205 3.04 -9.09 -7.51
CA VAL A 205 2.55 -9.15 -6.13
C VAL A 205 3.31 -10.25 -5.39
N ALA A 206 4.22 -9.83 -4.53
CA ALA A 206 5.02 -10.70 -3.69
C ALA A 206 4.40 -10.85 -2.30
N ARG A 207 4.70 -11.97 -1.63
CA ARG A 207 4.38 -12.15 -0.21
C ARG A 207 5.13 -11.10 0.59
N SER A 208 4.43 -10.47 1.53
CA SER A 208 5.04 -9.63 2.55
C SER A 208 4.84 -10.29 3.90
N ALA A 209 5.81 -10.08 4.78
CA ALA A 209 5.64 -10.40 6.18
C ALA A 209 4.48 -9.57 6.75
N GLY A 210 3.61 -10.22 7.53
CA GLY A 210 2.62 -9.54 8.36
C GLY A 210 3.27 -8.72 9.47
N VAL A 211 2.45 -7.98 10.24
CA VAL A 211 2.93 -7.39 11.51
C VAL A 211 3.49 -8.52 12.35
N TRP A 212 4.67 -8.32 12.93
CA TRP A 212 5.38 -9.30 13.77
C TRP A 212 6.09 -10.45 13.04
N GLU A 213 5.88 -10.65 11.74
CA GLU A 213 6.64 -11.63 10.96
C GLU A 213 8.00 -11.08 10.48
N ASN A 214 8.22 -9.76 10.56
CA ASN A 214 9.47 -9.12 10.13
C ASN A 214 9.83 -7.93 11.02
N GLU A 215 10.62 -8.21 12.06
CA GLU A 215 11.28 -7.25 12.96
C GLU A 215 12.57 -6.67 12.34
N LYS A 216 12.65 -6.53 11.01
CA LYS A 216 13.78 -5.82 10.39
C LYS A 216 13.70 -4.33 10.76
N THR A 217 14.47 -3.96 11.78
CA THR A 217 14.83 -2.57 12.12
C THR A 217 15.99 -2.10 11.26
N VAL A 218 16.86 -3.02 10.85
CA VAL A 218 18.02 -2.80 9.99
C VAL A 218 17.94 -3.76 8.79
N CYS A 219 18.11 -3.23 7.58
CA CYS A 219 18.16 -4.05 6.38
C CYS A 219 19.55 -4.66 6.20
N SER A 220 19.67 -5.98 6.14
CA SER A 220 20.97 -6.67 6.00
C SER A 220 21.70 -6.34 4.70
N CYS A 221 20.99 -5.87 3.66
CA CYS A 221 21.59 -5.52 2.37
C CYS A 221 22.24 -4.14 2.38
N SER A 222 21.75 -3.21 3.19
CA SER A 222 22.23 -1.82 3.24
C SER A 222 22.91 -1.45 4.56
N GLY A 223 22.66 -2.23 5.63
CA GLY A 223 23.06 -1.91 7.01
C GLY A 223 22.30 -0.72 7.60
N LYS A 224 21.32 -0.17 6.89
CA LYS A 224 20.58 1.04 7.30
C LYS A 224 19.30 0.68 8.03
N THR A 225 18.87 1.58 8.91
CA THR A 225 17.56 1.47 9.56
C THR A 225 16.44 1.69 8.55
N VAL A 226 15.24 1.18 8.84
CA VAL A 226 14.05 1.38 7.98
C VAL A 226 13.75 2.87 7.75
N TRP A 227 14.06 3.73 8.72
CA TRP A 227 13.89 5.18 8.62
C TRP A 227 14.93 5.83 7.70
N GLU A 228 16.16 5.36 7.72
CA GLU A 228 17.23 5.80 6.81
C GLU A 228 16.99 5.31 5.39
N GLU A 229 16.57 4.05 5.20
CA GLU A 229 16.15 3.54 3.90
C GLU A 229 14.94 4.29 3.36
N ARG A 230 13.99 4.68 4.22
CA ARG A 230 12.87 5.53 3.81
C ARG A 230 13.32 6.92 3.43
N THR A 231 14.19 7.56 4.21
CA THR A 231 14.74 8.88 3.86
C THR A 231 15.48 8.82 2.52
N GLU A 232 16.21 7.73 2.28
CA GLU A 232 16.90 7.50 1.02
C GLU A 232 15.95 7.14 -0.12
N ALA A 233 14.91 6.35 0.13
CA ALA A 233 13.85 6.05 -0.84
C ALA A 233 13.07 7.33 -1.22
N VAL A 234 12.77 8.19 -0.26
CA VAL A 234 12.23 9.54 -0.48
C VAL A 234 13.24 10.41 -1.21
N GLY A 235 14.54 10.30 -0.92
CA GLY A 235 15.59 10.98 -1.68
C GLY A 235 15.70 10.49 -3.13
N ARG A 236 15.46 9.20 -3.37
CA ARG A 236 15.54 8.52 -4.67
C ARG A 236 14.25 8.56 -5.47
N GLY A 237 13.14 9.03 -4.89
CA GLY A 237 11.88 9.13 -5.61
C GLY A 237 10.95 7.93 -5.51
N VAL A 238 11.22 6.97 -4.61
CA VAL A 238 10.47 5.71 -4.48
C VAL A 238 9.27 5.82 -3.52
N LEU A 239 9.33 6.78 -2.58
CA LEU A 239 8.31 7.05 -1.54
C LEU A 239 8.04 8.54 -1.40
#